data_AF-A0A1V5L819-F1
#
_entry.id   AF-A0A1V5L819-F1
#
_cell.length_a   1.000
_cell.length_b   1.000
_cell.length_c   1.000
_cell.angle_alpha   90.00
_cell.angle_beta   90.00
_cell.angle_gamma   90.00
#
_symmetry.space_group_name_H-M   'P 1'
#
loop_
_entity.id
_entity.type
_entity.pdbx_description
1 polymer ?
#
loop_
_entity_poly.entity_id
_entity_poly.type
_entity_poly.pdbx_seq_one_letter_code
_entity_poly.pdbx_strand_id
1 'polypeptide(L)' 'MVFRMGYIADFNDAYEFFNLFRADTGGNFTRWSNPDYDQILDQSLLTATDEERWALYSALEKTLCVDELPVIPLYWK' A
#
# COMPACT_ATOMS: atom_id res chain seq x y z
N MET A 1 -18.60 16.52 -1.58
CA MET A 1 -17.62 16.19 -2.65
C MET A 1 -17.22 14.74 -2.47
N VAL A 2 -17.23 13.95 -3.53
CA VAL A 2 -16.80 12.54 -3.54
C VAL A 2 -15.69 12.42 -4.56
N PHE A 3 -14.54 11.86 -4.15
CA PHE A 3 -13.43 11.55 -5.04
C PHE A 3 -13.37 10.03 -5.23
N ARG A 4 -13.15 9.59 -6.48
CA ARG A 4 -13.01 8.18 -6.83
C ARG A 4 -11.76 8.03 -7.69
N MET A 5 -10.92 7.09 -7.30
CA MET A 5 -9.68 6.75 -8.00
C MET A 5 -9.64 5.26 -8.28
N GLY A 6 -8.99 4.89 -9.39
CA GLY A 6 -8.66 3.52 -9.72
C GLY A 6 -7.20 3.47 -10.12
N TYR A 7 -6.54 2.36 -9.80
CA TYR A 7 -5.15 2.12 -10.15
C TYR A 7 -5.03 0.76 -10.84
N ILE A 8 -4.12 0.69 -11.81
CA ILE A 8 -3.74 -0.52 -12.52
C ILE A 8 -2.22 -0.60 -12.37
N ALA A 9 -1.72 -1.74 -11.92
CA ALA A 9 -0.29 -1.93 -11.69
C ALA A 9 0.50 -1.89 -13.01
N ASP A 10 1.66 -1.25 -12.98
CA ASP A 10 2.56 -1.14 -14.12
C ASP A 10 3.32 -2.46 -14.38
N PHE A 11 3.47 -3.30 -13.35
CA PHE A 11 3.98 -4.67 -13.45
C PHE A 11 3.29 -5.59 -12.43
N ASN A 12 3.46 -6.90 -12.58
CA ASN A 12 2.74 -7.91 -11.80
C ASN A 12 3.36 -8.13 -10.41
N ASP A 13 3.33 -7.10 -9.55
CA ASP A 13 3.71 -7.16 -8.14
C ASP A 13 2.71 -6.39 -7.27
N ALA A 14 2.41 -6.93 -6.10
CA ALA A 14 1.55 -6.28 -5.11
C ALA A 14 2.20 -5.01 -4.53
N TYR A 15 3.53 -4.92 -4.55
CA TYR A 15 4.30 -3.77 -4.07
C TYR A 15 3.79 -2.44 -4.62
N GLU A 16 3.46 -2.38 -5.92
CA GLU A 16 3.02 -1.15 -6.58
C GLU A 16 1.78 -0.54 -5.91
N PHE A 17 0.83 -1.37 -5.47
CA PHE A 17 -0.36 -0.90 -4.77
C PHE A 17 -0.03 -0.29 -3.40
N PHE A 18 0.94 -0.87 -2.68
CA PHE A 18 1.37 -0.36 -1.39
C PHE A 18 2.22 0.91 -1.53
N ASN A 19 3.06 0.98 -2.56
CA ASN A 19 3.93 2.12 -2.83
C ASN A 19 3.16 3.42 -3.13
N LEU A 20 1.90 3.33 -3.58
CA LEU A 20 1.01 4.50 -3.74
C LEU A 20 0.74 5.25 -2.44
N PHE A 21 0.82 4.58 -1.30
CA PHE A 21 0.52 5.14 0.01
C PHE A 21 1.77 5.58 0.77
N ARG A 22 2.95 5.38 0.19
CA ARG A 22 4.20 5.90 0.72
C ARG A 22 4.17 7.42 0.76
N ALA A 23 4.72 8.01 1.81
CA ALA A 23 4.58 9.45 2.07
C ALA A 23 5.27 10.35 1.02
N ASP A 24 6.36 9.90 0.42
CA ASP A 24 7.18 10.66 -0.53
C ASP A 24 6.86 10.40 -2.01
N THR A 25 5.89 9.53 -2.30
CA THR A 25 5.52 9.18 -3.68
C THR A 25 4.58 10.22 -4.28
N GLY A 26 4.92 10.75 -5.46
CA GLY A 26 4.06 11.69 -6.21
C GLY A 26 2.69 11.15 -6.61
N GLY A 27 2.51 9.82 -6.55
CA GLY A 27 1.24 9.12 -6.76
C GLY A 27 0.33 9.04 -5.53
N ASN A 28 0.76 9.55 -4.38
CA ASN A 28 -0.07 9.55 -3.17
C ASN A 28 -1.09 10.71 -3.17
N PHE A 29 -2.21 10.48 -3.85
CA PHE A 29 -3.31 11.46 -3.92
C PHE A 29 -4.11 11.58 -2.62
N THR A 30 -3.92 10.67 -1.66
CA THR A 30 -4.60 10.71 -0.36
C THR A 30 -3.96 11.70 0.61
N ARG A 31 -2.68 12.05 0.38
CA ARG A 31 -1.81 12.81 1.31
C ARG A 31 -1.67 12.17 2.68
N TRP A 32 -2.00 10.88 2.78
CA TRP A 32 -1.79 10.09 3.98
C TRP A 32 -0.30 9.75 4.13
N SER A 33 0.17 9.66 5.37
CA SER A 33 1.55 9.33 5.69
C SER A 33 1.61 8.62 7.03
N ASN A 34 2.35 7.51 7.10
CA ASN A 34 2.63 6.82 8.34
C ASN A 34 4.08 6.30 8.33
N PRO A 35 4.96 6.77 9.23
CA PRO A 35 6.36 6.32 9.28
C PRO A 35 6.54 4.81 9.52
N ASP A 36 5.65 4.17 10.29
CA ASP A 36 5.72 2.73 10.54
C ASP A 36 5.34 1.95 9.28
N TYR A 37 4.36 2.45 8.52
CA TYR A 37 4.00 1.88 7.22
C TYR A 37 5.17 1.94 6.24
N ASP A 38 5.83 3.10 6.14
CA ASP A 38 6.99 3.29 5.27
C ASP A 38 8.13 2.32 5.65
N GLN A 39 8.37 2.10 6.95
CA GLN A 39 9.36 1.13 7.45
C GLN A 39 9.03 -0.32 7.08
N ILE A 40 7.77 -0.73 7.24
CA ILE A 40 7.32 -2.09 6.88
C ILE A 40 7.43 -2.30 5.36
N LEU A 41 7.08 -1.28 4.58
CA LEU A 41 7.21 -1.31 3.12
C LEU A 41 8.69 -1.44 2.70
N ASP A 42 9.59 -0.68 3.32
CA ASP A 42 11.04 -0.82 3.08
C ASP A 42 11.55 -2.21 3.46
N GLN A 43 11.06 -2.78 4.57
CA GLN A 43 11.42 -4.13 4.98
C GLN A 43 10.96 -5.20 3.97
N SER A 44 9.81 -5.01 3.33
CA SER A 44 9.26 -5.94 2.32
C SER A 44 10.15 -6.07 1.08
N LEU A 45 10.91 -5.02 0.75
CA LEU A 45 11.87 -5.00 -0.36
C LEU A 45 13.17 -5.71 -0.02
N LEU A 46 13.52 -5.82 1.26
CA LEU A 46 14.74 -6.45 1.76
C LEU A 46 14.54 -7.92 2.11
N THR A 47 13.30 -8.42 2.05
CA THR A 47 12.96 -9.77 2.49
C THR A 47 13.36 -10.83 1.45
N ALA A 48 13.96 -11.92 1.92
CA ALA A 48 14.54 -12.96 1.05
C ALA A 48 13.53 -14.02 0.59
N THR A 49 12.46 -14.22 1.36
CA THR A 49 11.42 -15.22 1.08
C THR A 49 10.08 -14.57 0.75
N ASP A 50 9.29 -15.25 -0.07
CA ASP A 50 7.97 -14.77 -0.42
C ASP A 50 7.02 -14.86 0.78
N GLU A 51 7.12 -15.89 1.62
CA GLU A 51 6.29 -16.04 2.81
C GLU A 51 6.41 -14.86 3.78
N GLU A 52 7.64 -14.41 4.05
CA GLU A 52 7.88 -13.25 4.90
C GLU A 52 7.38 -11.96 4.24
N ARG A 53 7.56 -11.81 2.92
CA ARG A 53 7.05 -10.66 2.16
C ARG A 53 5.52 -10.59 2.23
N TRP A 54 4.83 -11.72 2.08
CA TRP A 54 3.38 -11.80 2.19
C TRP A 54 2.88 -11.45 3.59
N ALA A 55 3.59 -11.85 4.65
CA ALA A 55 3.24 -11.46 6.01
C ALA A 55 3.33 -9.94 6.21
N LEU A 56 4.36 -9.29 5.64
CA LEU A 56 4.51 -7.84 5.67
C LEU A 56 3.40 -7.14 4.85
N TYR A 57 3.06 -7.67 3.68
CA TYR A 57 1.97 -7.14 2.86
C TYR A 57 0.61 -7.23 3.56
N SER A 58 0.33 -8.32 4.28
CA SER A 58 -0.88 -8.41 5.11
C SER A 58 -0.90 -7.37 6.24
N ALA A 59 0.26 -7.03 6.81
CA ALA A 59 0.34 -5.97 7.82
C ALA A 59 0.05 -4.59 7.19
N LEU A 60 0.64 -4.29 6.04
CA LEU A 60 0.40 -3.05 5.29
C LEU A 60 -1.07 -2.92 4.88
N GLU A 61 -1.67 -3.99 4.36
CA GLU A 61 -3.09 -4.01 3.99
C GLU A 61 -4.00 -3.73 5.19
N LYS A 62 -3.70 -4.33 6.35
CA LYS A 62 -4.46 -4.08 7.58
C LYS A 62 -4.42 -2.61 7.97
N THR A 63 -3.24 -1.97 7.91
CA THR A 63 -3.12 -0.53 8.19
C THR A 63 -4.02 0.29 7.26
N LEU A 64 -4.00 0.01 5.96
CA LEU A 64 -4.75 0.78 4.95
C LEU A 64 -6.26 0.52 4.95
N CYS A 65 -6.68 -0.72 5.19
CA CYS A 65 -8.06 -1.15 4.96
C CYS A 65 -8.85 -1.43 6.25
N VAL A 66 -8.20 -1.38 7.43
CA VAL A 66 -8.85 -1.67 8.71
C VAL A 66 -8.54 -0.59 9.74
N ASP A 67 -7.26 -0.31 9.99
CA ASP A 67 -6.86 0.50 11.14
C ASP A 67 -7.00 2.01 10.88
N GLU A 68 -6.53 2.50 9.73
CA GLU A 68 -6.51 3.94 9.42
C GLU A 68 -7.43 4.39 8.28
N LEU A 69 -7.81 3.45 7.40
CA LEU A 69 -8.79 3.68 6.33
C LEU A 69 -8.54 4.94 5.44
N PRO A 70 -7.29 5.24 4.99
CA PRO A 70 -7.06 6.31 4.02
C PRO A 70 -7.70 6.04 2.64
N VAL A 71 -8.04 4.78 2.36
CA VAL A 71 -8.72 4.34 1.15
C VAL A 71 -9.84 3.36 1.50
N ILE A 72 -10.89 3.34 0.69
CA ILE A 72 -11.97 2.34 0.77
C ILE A 72 -12.03 1.61 -0.57
N PRO A 73 -11.56 0.35 -0.64
CA PRO A 73 -11.69 -0.48 -1.83
C PRO A 73 -13.17 -0.71 -2.17
N LEU A 74 -13.52 -0.58 -3.46
CA LEU A 74 -14.91 -0.76 -3.92
C LEU A 74 -15.08 -2.04 -4.75
N TYR A 75 -14.18 -2.29 -5.69
CA TYR A 75 -14.18 -3.48 -6.55
C TYR A 75 -12.81 -3.64 -7.22
N TRP A 76 -12.52 -4.86 -7.64
CA TRP A 76 -11.38 -5.21 -8.50
C TRP A 76 -11.88 -5.43 -9.94
N LYS A 77 -11.00 -5.21 -10.92
CA LYS A 77 -11.31 -5.35 -12.35
C LYS A 77 -10.56 -6.52 -12.96
#